data_AF-A0A660TST0-F1
#
_entry.id   AF-A0A660TST0-F1
#
_cell.length_a   1.000
_cell.length_b   1.000
_cell.length_c   1.000
_cell.angle_alpha   90.00
_cell.angle_beta   90.00
_cell.angle_gamma   90.00
#
_symmetry.space_group_name_H-M   'P 1'
#
loop_
_entity.id
_entity.type
_entity.pdbx_description
1 polymer ?
#
loop_
_entity_poly.entity_id
_entity_poly.type
_entity_poly.pdbx_seq_one_letter_code
_entity_poly.pdbx_strand_id
1 'polypeptide(L)' 'MTNNEDEKDKRIKELEEELARLKGQVVVTEDEYMGRPILRFSGAFKPFSLGLTKCRVILKSIDKIKDFVEKYDK' A
#
# COMPACT_ATOMS: atom_id res chain seq x y z
N MET A 1 16.04 25.44 30.49
CA MET A 1 16.64 24.78 29.32
C MET A 1 15.73 23.63 28.91
N THR A 2 14.50 23.93 28.47
CA THR A 2 13.39 22.95 28.34
C THR A 2 12.71 22.99 26.96
N ASN A 3 12.73 24.15 26.27
CA ASN A 3 12.06 24.31 24.96
C ASN A 3 12.52 23.32 23.87
N ASN A 4 13.77 22.86 23.92
CA ASN A 4 14.36 22.09 22.82
C ASN A 4 14.01 20.60 22.87
N GLU A 5 13.57 20.08 24.03
CA GLU A 5 13.10 18.71 24.18
C GLU A 5 11.60 18.63 23.84
N ASP A 6 10.80 19.59 24.31
CA ASP A 6 9.37 19.68 23.99
C ASP A 6 9.10 19.85 22.48
N GLU A 7 9.92 20.63 21.78
CA GLU A 7 9.84 20.79 20.32
C GLU A 7 10.19 19.51 19.57
N LYS A 8 11.17 18.74 20.06
CA LYS A 8 11.57 17.45 19.47
C LYS A 8 10.51 16.40 19.68
N ASP A 9 9.94 16.30 20.88
CA ASP A 9 8.89 15.34 21.19
C ASP A 9 7.62 15.63 20.38
N LYS A 10 7.28 16.91 20.20
CA LYS A 10 6.18 17.32 19.32
C LYS A 10 6.46 16.94 17.86
N ARG A 11 7.69 17.15 17.39
CA ARG A 11 8.09 16.78 16.03
C ARG A 11 8.09 15.28 15.78
N ILE A 12 8.53 14.49 16.76
CA ILE A 12 8.49 13.02 16.70
C ILE A 12 7.04 12.55 16.61
N LYS A 13 6.15 13.08 17.44
CA LYS A 13 4.73 12.73 17.41
C LYS A 13 4.06 13.05 16.07
N GLU A 14 4.32 14.23 15.51
CA GLU A 14 3.82 14.60 14.16
C GLU A 14 4.30 13.62 13.08
N LEU A 15 5.58 13.27 13.12
CA LEU A 15 6.17 12.30 12.17
C LEU A 15 5.58 10.90 12.37
N GLU A 16 5.33 10.47 13.59
CA GLU A 16 4.68 9.18 13.88
C GLU A 16 3.23 9.14 13.39
N GLU A 17 2.47 10.23 13.55
CA GLU A 17 1.10 10.37 13.03
C GLU A 17 1.06 10.41 11.50
N GLU A 18 2.04 11.05 10.85
CA GLU A 18 2.19 11.05 9.40
C GLU A 18 2.58 9.66 8.88
N LEU A 19 3.51 8.99 9.57
CA LEU A 19 3.96 7.63 9.25
C LEU A 19 2.84 6.60 9.49
N ALA A 20 2.00 6.79 10.50
CA ALA A 20 0.79 6.00 10.72
C ALA A 20 -0.24 6.20 9.60
N ARG A 21 -0.45 7.45 9.14
CA ARG A 21 -1.32 7.75 7.99
C ARG A 21 -0.80 7.11 6.70
N LEU A 22 0.50 7.15 6.47
CA LEU A 22 1.14 6.56 5.30
C LEU A 22 1.16 5.03 5.35
N LYS A 23 1.32 4.42 6.54
CA LYS A 23 1.25 2.95 6.72
C LYS A 23 -0.10 2.35 6.28
N GLY A 24 -1.17 3.14 6.28
CA GLY A 24 -2.49 2.72 5.79
C GLY A 24 -2.66 2.80 4.27
N GLN A 25 -1.75 3.45 3.54
CA GLN A 25 -1.90 3.64 2.10
C GLN A 25 -1.38 2.44 1.30
N VAL A 26 -2.15 2.06 0.28
CA VAL A 26 -1.72 1.08 -0.71
C VAL A 26 -0.72 1.77 -1.64
N VAL A 27 0.52 1.28 -1.65
CA VAL A 27 1.56 1.70 -2.59
C VAL A 27 1.64 0.65 -3.70
N VAL A 28 1.50 1.10 -4.94
CA VAL A 28 1.62 0.27 -6.14
C VAL A 28 2.74 0.83 -7.01
N THR A 29 3.75 0.02 -7.31
CA THR A 29 4.88 0.42 -8.16
C THR A 29 5.13 -0.59 -9.27
N GLU A 30 5.63 -0.11 -10.40
CA GLU A 30 6.20 -0.96 -11.44
C GLU A 30 7.62 -1.39 -11.03
N ASP A 31 7.95 -2.66 -11.25
CA ASP A 31 9.22 -3.28 -10.88
C ASP A 31 9.53 -4.41 -11.86
N GLU A 32 10.71 -5.03 -11.73
CA GLU A 32 11.15 -6.14 -12.57
C GLU A 32 11.60 -7.33 -11.72
N TYR A 33 11.17 -8.54 -12.12
CA TYR A 33 11.65 -9.79 -11.53
C TYR A 33 12.16 -10.73 -12.62
N MET A 34 13.46 -11.03 -12.59
CA MET A 34 14.13 -11.89 -13.57
C MET A 34 13.88 -11.44 -15.03
N GLY A 35 14.03 -10.15 -15.34
CA GLY A 35 13.81 -9.64 -16.70
C GLY A 35 12.33 -9.46 -17.08
N ARG A 36 11.39 -9.61 -16.14
CA ARG A 36 9.95 -9.56 -16.41
C ARG A 36 9.25 -8.46 -15.63
N PRO A 37 8.39 -7.65 -16.27
CA PRO A 37 7.67 -6.59 -15.59
C PRO A 37 6.64 -7.15 -14.61
N ILE A 38 6.60 -6.57 -13.42
CA ILE A 38 5.65 -6.87 -12.35
C ILE A 38 5.07 -5.57 -11.77
N LEU A 39 3.88 -5.66 -11.19
CA LEU A 39 3.37 -4.65 -10.25
C LEU A 39 3.61 -5.14 -8.83
N ARG A 40 4.27 -4.33 -8.00
CA ARG A 40 4.48 -4.59 -6.58
C ARG A 40 3.45 -3.82 -5.76
N PHE A 41 2.77 -4.52 -4.87
CA PHE A 41 1.77 -3.99 -3.95
C PHE A 41 2.30 -4.08 -2.52
N SER A 42 2.27 -2.97 -1.81
CA SER A 42 2.63 -2.88 -0.39
C SER A 42 1.67 -1.94 0.36
N GLY A 43 1.58 -2.11 1.67
CA GLY A 43 0.69 -1.32 2.54
C GLY A 43 0.48 -2.04 3.88
N ALA A 44 -0.66 -1.83 4.51
CA ALA A 44 -1.09 -2.53 5.74
C ALA A 44 -1.50 -4.01 5.50
N PHE A 45 -0.87 -4.70 4.56
CA PHE A 45 -1.08 -6.11 4.22
C PHE A 45 0.25 -6.76 3.80
N LYS A 46 0.31 -8.09 3.79
CA LYS A 46 1.52 -8.81 3.35
C LYS A 46 1.86 -8.43 1.90
N PRO A 47 3.03 -7.82 1.63
CA PRO A 47 3.37 -7.39 0.28
C PRO A 47 3.34 -8.54 -0.72
N PHE A 48 2.85 -8.25 -1.93
CA PHE A 48 2.78 -9.22 -3.02
C PHE A 48 3.02 -8.55 -4.36
N SER A 49 3.26 -9.35 -5.40
CA SER A 49 3.44 -8.86 -6.76
C SER A 49 2.59 -9.61 -7.77
N LEU A 50 2.23 -8.91 -8.84
CA LEU A 50 1.47 -9.43 -9.96
C LEU A 50 2.29 -9.26 -11.24
N GLY A 51 2.64 -10.39 -11.86
CA GLY A 51 3.18 -10.36 -13.23
C GLY A 51 2.08 -10.08 -14.26
N LEU A 52 2.49 -9.64 -15.44
CA LEU A 52 1.60 -9.19 -16.52
C LEU A 52 0.43 -10.15 -16.83
N THR A 53 0.67 -11.47 -16.85
CA THR A 53 -0.38 -12.48 -17.09
C THR A 53 -1.49 -12.41 -16.04
N LYS A 54 -1.14 -12.29 -14.75
CA LYS A 54 -2.13 -12.18 -13.66
C LYS A 54 -2.90 -10.87 -13.79
N CYS A 55 -2.21 -9.76 -14.09
CA CYS A 55 -2.87 -8.47 -14.33
C CYS A 55 -3.92 -8.54 -15.45
N ARG A 56 -3.60 -9.19 -16.58
CA ARG A 56 -4.55 -9.38 -17.68
C ARG A 56 -5.79 -10.19 -17.29
N VAL A 57 -5.62 -11.24 -16.49
CA VAL A 57 -6.75 -12.06 -16.01
C VAL A 57 -7.65 -11.25 -15.07
N ILE A 58 -7.04 -10.49 -14.15
CA ILE A 58 -7.76 -9.60 -13.23
C ILE A 58 -8.54 -8.54 -14.01
N LEU A 59 -7.92 -7.87 -14.99
CA LEU A 59 -8.59 -6.86 -15.81
C LEU A 59 -9.81 -7.42 -16.55
N LYS A 60 -9.71 -8.64 -17.10
CA LYS A 60 -10.86 -9.31 -17.77
C LYS A 60 -11.97 -9.70 -16.81
N SER A 61 -11.67 -9.84 -15.52
CA SER A 61 -12.60 -10.36 -14.51
C SER A 61 -12.98 -9.27 -13.49
N ILE A 62 -12.68 -8.01 -13.77
CA ILE A 62 -12.69 -6.93 -12.78
C ILE A 62 -14.08 -6.71 -12.19
N ASP A 63 -15.13 -6.80 -13.01
CA ASP A 63 -16.51 -6.59 -12.54
C ASP A 63 -16.93 -7.70 -11.57
N LYS A 64 -16.61 -8.96 -11.87
CA LYS A 64 -16.87 -10.08 -10.96
C LYS A 64 -16.10 -9.97 -9.63
N ILE A 65 -14.90 -9.37 -9.67
CA ILE A 65 -14.12 -9.08 -8.46
C ILE A 65 -14.80 -7.98 -7.63
N LYS A 66 -15.30 -6.91 -8.27
CA LYS A 66 -16.06 -5.85 -7.59
C LYS A 66 -17.31 -6.41 -6.92
N ASP A 67 -18.11 -7.20 -7.64
CA ASP A 67 -19.30 -7.85 -7.09
C ASP A 67 -18.97 -8.73 -5.87
N PHE A 68 -17.84 -9.43 -5.92
CA PHE A 68 -17.37 -10.24 -4.79
C PHE A 68 -17.01 -9.37 -3.58
N VAL A 69 -16.28 -8.28 -3.79
CA VAL A 69 -15.93 -7.34 -2.71
C VAL A 69 -17.18 -6.72 -2.10
N GLU A 70 -18.09 -6.17 -2.91
CA GLU A 70 -19.34 -5.56 -2.42
C GLU A 70 -20.20 -6.53 -1.61
N LYS A 71 -20.19 -7.82 -1.96
CA LYS A 71 -20.97 -8.84 -1.25
C LYS A 71 -20.43 -9.16 0.15
N TYR A 72 -19.10 -9.09 0.35
CA TYR A 72 -18.44 -9.64 1.53
C TYR A 72 -17.69 -8.61 2.38
N ASP A 73 -17.38 -7.43 1.84
CA ASP A 73 -16.71 -6.33 2.53
C ASP A 73 -17.77 -5.42 3.19
N LYS A 74 -18.19 -5.80 4.40
CA LYS A 74 -19.22 -5.11 5.21
C LYS A 74 -18.60 -4.35 6.38
#